data_AF-A0A0A1TKI1-F1
#
_entry.id   AF-A0A0A1TKI1-F1
#
_cell.length_a   1.000
_cell.length_b   1.000
_cell.length_c   1.000
_cell.angle_alpha   90.00
_cell.angle_beta   90.00
_cell.angle_gamma   90.00
#
_symmetry.space_group_name_H-M   'P 1'
#
loop_
_entity.id
_entity.type
_entity.pdbx_description
1 polymer ?
#
loop_
_entity_poly.entity_id
_entity_poly.type
_entity_poly.pdbx_seq_one_letter_code
_entity_poly.pdbx_strand_id
1 'polypeptide(L)'
;MVASLQYGITAMCAIASVAASPTNHDIPRSAAALSAPNGRKAGSAGGRAVPFWKDHLGWWYDWTPKPSGHDKDGVLGVSMLWGSGNNGDQDAKRLKDFKDLKETPKYLLGFNEPDCSARDVSSHISVKDAVPLWNKYIVPEANNGSIVGSPSMCTQKDESWLNDFNKQALDKSWDFTAIHVYKLNMTGVQADIDHYWNKYKKPIWVTEFGCVDDQNGFKACTDQKVINQWIRDAVDLFEKNEHILAYAYTDGGGLGKAWLPTNNDGTTLSESGKTYLDAISKYH
;
A
#
# COMPACT_ATOMS: atom_id res chain seq x y z
N MET A 1 -26.25 -69.70 -57.55
CA MET A 1 -27.07 -69.45 -56.35
C MET A 1 -26.12 -69.21 -55.18
N VAL A 2 -25.72 -67.94 -55.05
CA VAL A 2 -25.91 -67.05 -53.88
C VAL A 2 -25.10 -67.46 -52.66
N ALA A 3 -23.93 -66.82 -52.55
CA ALA A 3 -23.04 -66.83 -51.40
C ALA A 3 -23.60 -65.89 -50.31
N SER A 4 -23.57 -66.40 -49.08
CA SER A 4 -23.97 -65.74 -47.84
C SER A 4 -22.84 -64.85 -47.29
N LEU A 5 -23.09 -63.54 -47.19
CA LEU A 5 -22.28 -62.61 -46.38
C LEU A 5 -23.06 -62.24 -45.12
N GLN A 6 -22.47 -62.52 -43.97
CA GLN A 6 -22.98 -62.20 -42.65
C GLN A 6 -22.17 -61.01 -42.11
N TYR A 7 -22.79 -59.83 -42.04
CA TYR A 7 -22.16 -58.64 -41.45
C TYR A 7 -22.35 -58.66 -39.94
N GLY A 8 -21.26 -58.88 -39.20
CA GLY A 8 -21.18 -58.64 -37.76
C GLY A 8 -20.91 -57.16 -37.49
N ILE A 9 -21.81 -56.51 -36.74
CA ILE A 9 -21.62 -55.14 -36.24
C ILE A 9 -20.94 -55.23 -34.87
N THR A 10 -19.68 -54.83 -34.79
CA THR A 10 -18.95 -54.70 -33.53
C THR A 10 -19.34 -53.37 -32.87
N ALA A 11 -20.04 -53.41 -31.73
CA ALA A 11 -20.33 -52.24 -30.93
C ALA A 11 -19.09 -51.83 -30.12
N MET A 12 -18.49 -50.69 -30.46
CA MET A 12 -17.42 -50.06 -29.68
C MET A 12 -18.04 -49.37 -28.45
N CYS A 13 -17.75 -49.88 -27.26
CA CYS A 13 -18.12 -49.26 -25.99
C CYS A 13 -17.10 -48.15 -25.68
N ALA A 14 -17.47 -46.89 -25.86
CA ALA A 14 -16.64 -45.75 -25.48
C ALA A 14 -16.75 -45.51 -23.97
N ILE A 15 -15.63 -45.66 -23.27
CA ILE A 15 -15.51 -45.33 -21.85
C ILE A 15 -15.42 -43.81 -21.75
N ALA A 16 -16.48 -43.15 -21.29
CA ALA A 16 -16.47 -41.74 -20.99
C ALA A 16 -15.67 -41.50 -19.68
N SER A 17 -14.48 -40.92 -19.81
CA SER A 17 -13.72 -40.39 -18.69
C SER A 17 -14.42 -39.13 -18.17
N VAL A 18 -14.94 -39.21 -16.94
CA VAL A 18 -15.47 -38.05 -16.22
C VAL A 18 -14.28 -37.17 -15.84
N ALA A 19 -14.03 -36.12 -16.62
CA ALA A 19 -13.10 -35.07 -16.24
C ALA A 19 -13.72 -34.28 -15.07
N ALA A 20 -13.06 -34.33 -13.91
CA ALA A 20 -13.42 -33.51 -12.76
C ALA A 20 -13.37 -32.03 -13.17
N SER A 21 -14.46 -31.30 -12.92
CA SER A 21 -14.52 -29.85 -13.12
C SER A 21 -13.48 -29.16 -12.24
N PRO A 22 -12.66 -28.24 -12.76
CA PRO A 22 -11.79 -27.44 -11.92
C PRO A 22 -12.66 -26.61 -10.98
N THR A 23 -12.40 -26.73 -9.68
CA THR A 23 -12.96 -25.84 -8.66
C THR A 23 -12.56 -24.42 -8.99
N ASN A 24 -13.55 -23.51 -9.08
CA ASN A 24 -13.36 -22.07 -9.20
C ASN A 24 -12.62 -21.50 -7.98
N HIS A 25 -11.31 -21.66 -7.94
CA HIS A 25 -10.41 -20.91 -7.08
C HIS A 25 -9.30 -20.39 -7.98
N ASP A 26 -9.58 -19.25 -8.60
CA ASP A 26 -8.62 -18.26 -9.11
C ASP A 26 -9.32 -17.40 -10.14
N ILE A 27 -10.16 -16.48 -9.66
CA ILE A 27 -10.44 -15.28 -10.45
C ILE A 27 -9.45 -14.23 -9.92
N PRO A 28 -8.38 -13.89 -10.67
CA PRO A 28 -7.56 -12.75 -10.33
C PRO A 28 -8.48 -11.55 -10.20
N ARG A 29 -8.42 -10.84 -9.06
CA ARG A 29 -9.17 -9.61 -8.87
C ARG A 29 -8.69 -8.65 -9.96
N SER A 30 -9.55 -8.41 -10.95
CA SER A 30 -9.25 -7.44 -12.01
C SER A 30 -8.84 -6.13 -11.34
N ALA A 31 -7.67 -5.59 -11.71
CA ALA A 31 -7.20 -4.29 -11.22
C ALA A 31 -8.25 -3.17 -11.44
N ALA A 32 -9.19 -3.36 -12.36
CA ALA A 32 -10.32 -2.46 -12.61
C ALA A 32 -11.41 -2.45 -11.51
N ALA A 33 -11.33 -3.32 -10.50
CA ALA A 33 -12.33 -3.43 -9.42
C ALA A 33 -11.91 -2.76 -8.09
N LEU A 34 -10.68 -2.24 -8.00
CA LEU A 34 -10.23 -1.54 -6.80
C LEU A 34 -10.71 -0.09 -6.82
N SER A 35 -11.21 0.36 -5.67
CA SER A 35 -11.68 1.73 -5.44
C SER A 35 -11.01 2.30 -4.19
N ALA A 36 -11.14 3.62 -4.02
CA ALA A 36 -10.62 4.30 -2.85
C ALA A 36 -11.19 3.70 -1.55
N PRO A 37 -10.36 3.53 -0.50
CA PRO A 37 -10.82 3.03 0.79
C PRO A 37 -11.98 3.85 1.34
N ASN A 38 -13.09 3.18 1.67
CA ASN A 38 -14.30 3.84 2.18
C ASN A 38 -14.81 4.99 1.29
N GLY A 39 -14.54 4.93 -0.02
CA GLY A 39 -14.99 5.92 -1.00
C GLY A 39 -14.19 7.23 -1.04
N ARG A 40 -13.09 7.34 -0.30
CA ARG A 40 -12.27 8.57 -0.22
C ARG A 40 -10.80 8.25 -0.37
N LYS A 41 -10.07 9.01 -1.20
CA LYS A 41 -8.64 8.77 -1.41
C LYS A 41 -7.81 9.23 -0.19
N ALA A 42 -8.22 10.34 0.44
CA ALA A 42 -7.54 10.94 1.57
C ALA A 42 -7.44 10.00 2.78
N GLY A 43 -6.25 9.92 3.38
CA GLY A 43 -5.94 9.14 4.56
C GLY A 43 -4.89 9.79 5.45
N SER A 44 -4.54 9.11 6.54
CA SER A 44 -3.52 9.56 7.50
C SER A 44 -2.50 8.46 7.75
N ALA A 45 -1.21 8.80 7.64
CA ALA A 45 -0.10 7.97 8.07
C ALA A 45 0.35 8.46 9.44
N GLY A 46 -0.12 7.75 10.47
CA GLY A 46 -0.12 8.16 11.86
C GLY A 46 -1.50 8.59 12.36
N GLY A 47 -1.72 8.45 13.67
CA GLY A 47 -3.02 8.66 14.31
C GLY A 47 -3.26 10.07 14.86
N ARG A 48 -2.22 10.89 15.03
CA ARG A 48 -2.32 12.10 15.89
C ARG A 48 -3.35 13.13 15.38
N ALA A 49 -3.56 13.17 14.08
CA ALA A 49 -4.45 14.13 13.43
C ALA A 49 -5.81 13.52 13.00
N VAL A 50 -5.97 12.20 13.11
CA VAL A 50 -7.22 11.49 12.74
C VAL A 50 -8.46 12.09 13.40
N PRO A 51 -8.47 12.44 14.71
CA PRO A 51 -9.66 13.02 15.35
C PRO A 51 -10.15 14.32 14.71
N PHE A 52 -9.26 15.08 14.08
CA PHE A 52 -9.57 16.34 13.42
C PHE A 52 -9.95 16.17 11.94
N TRP A 53 -9.47 15.10 11.30
CA TRP A 53 -9.67 14.87 9.87
C TRP A 53 -10.72 13.81 9.54
N LYS A 54 -11.15 13.01 10.52
CA LYS A 54 -11.97 11.79 10.34
C LYS A 54 -13.17 11.93 9.40
N ASP A 55 -13.86 13.06 9.41
CA ASP A 55 -15.05 13.29 8.59
C ASP A 55 -14.73 13.43 7.10
N HIS A 56 -13.44 13.57 6.74
CA HIS A 56 -12.92 13.69 5.38
C HIS A 56 -11.92 12.58 5.01
N LEU A 57 -11.59 11.67 5.95
CA LEU A 57 -10.71 10.53 5.67
C LEU A 57 -11.50 9.30 5.23
N GLY A 58 -10.90 8.50 4.36
CA GLY A 58 -11.36 7.15 4.02
C GLY A 58 -10.66 6.07 4.86
N TRP A 59 -9.42 6.32 5.25
CA TRP A 59 -8.55 5.32 5.87
C TRP A 59 -7.39 5.95 6.66
N TRP A 60 -6.72 5.16 7.48
CA TRP A 60 -5.49 5.54 8.17
C TRP A 60 -4.66 4.30 8.50
N TYR A 61 -3.37 4.48 8.81
CA TYR A 61 -2.52 3.44 9.39
C TYR A 61 -1.48 4.05 10.32
N ASP A 62 -0.83 3.23 11.15
CA ASP A 62 0.18 3.67 12.13
C ASP A 62 1.43 2.78 12.12
N TRP A 63 1.74 2.21 10.94
CA TRP A 63 2.85 1.27 10.73
C TRP A 63 2.75 -0.03 11.55
N THR A 64 1.61 -0.30 12.20
CA THR A 64 1.39 -1.53 12.96
C THR A 64 0.48 -2.52 12.24
N PRO A 65 0.48 -3.80 12.65
CA PRO A 65 -0.45 -4.81 12.13
C PRO A 65 -1.92 -4.53 12.45
N LYS A 66 -2.21 -3.77 13.52
CA LYS A 66 -3.57 -3.45 13.93
C LYS A 66 -3.60 -2.01 14.46
N PRO A 67 -3.77 -1.02 13.56
CA PRO A 67 -3.97 0.36 13.98
C PRO A 67 -5.11 0.44 14.99
N SER A 68 -4.93 1.24 16.04
CA SER A 68 -5.88 1.32 17.16
C SER A 68 -6.03 2.74 17.69
N GLY A 69 -7.11 3.01 18.41
CA GLY A 69 -7.38 4.33 19.00
C GLY A 69 -8.36 5.19 18.20
N HIS A 70 -8.67 4.80 16.96
CA HIS A 70 -9.61 5.50 16.07
C HIS A 70 -10.77 4.62 15.59
N ASP A 71 -10.99 3.46 16.21
CA ASP A 71 -12.09 2.54 15.84
C ASP A 71 -13.47 3.23 15.96
N LYS A 72 -13.60 4.16 16.92
CA LYS A 72 -14.83 4.94 17.16
C LYS A 72 -15.01 6.12 16.20
N ASP A 73 -13.96 6.49 15.47
CA ASP A 73 -13.98 7.62 14.54
C ASP A 73 -14.53 7.22 13.17
N GLY A 74 -14.81 5.94 12.93
CA GLY A 74 -15.37 5.45 11.66
C GLY A 74 -14.36 5.45 10.50
N VAL A 75 -13.09 5.72 10.76
CA VAL A 75 -12.00 5.72 9.77
C VAL A 75 -11.40 4.32 9.69
N LEU A 76 -11.29 3.78 8.47
CA LEU A 76 -10.79 2.42 8.26
C LEU A 76 -9.31 2.30 8.61
N GLY A 77 -8.97 1.47 9.60
CA GLY A 77 -7.59 1.09 9.91
C GLY A 77 -7.02 0.13 8.87
N VAL A 78 -5.83 0.43 8.34
CA VAL A 78 -5.10 -0.38 7.37
C VAL A 78 -3.91 -1.07 8.05
N SER A 79 -3.86 -2.39 7.96
CA SER A 79 -2.78 -3.20 8.56
C SER A 79 -1.46 -3.03 7.79
N MET A 80 -0.34 -3.20 8.48
CA MET A 80 0.98 -3.28 7.87
C MET A 80 1.83 -4.41 8.46
N LEU A 81 2.51 -5.16 7.60
CA LEU A 81 3.67 -5.95 8.01
C LEU A 81 4.93 -5.10 7.77
N TRP A 82 5.34 -4.35 8.79
CA TRP A 82 6.36 -3.32 8.64
C TRP A 82 7.72 -3.86 8.20
N GLY A 83 8.17 -4.99 8.75
CA GLY A 83 9.51 -5.49 8.47
C GLY A 83 9.77 -6.95 8.85
N SER A 84 11.05 -7.30 8.92
CA SER A 84 11.53 -8.67 9.14
C SER A 84 11.65 -9.03 10.62
N GLY A 85 11.42 -8.08 11.52
CA GLY A 85 11.63 -8.22 12.95
C GLY A 85 13.10 -8.15 13.40
N ASN A 86 14.01 -7.79 12.51
CA ASN A 86 15.47 -7.84 12.74
C ASN A 86 16.15 -6.47 12.69
N ASN A 87 15.47 -5.40 12.29
CA ASN A 87 16.05 -4.05 12.19
C ASN A 87 15.57 -3.09 13.29
N GLY A 88 15.33 -3.61 14.50
CA GLY A 88 14.99 -2.81 15.67
C GLY A 88 13.95 -3.47 16.57
N ASP A 89 13.71 -2.86 17.74
CA ASP A 89 12.83 -3.45 18.75
C ASP A 89 11.36 -3.26 18.36
N GLN A 90 11.04 -2.14 17.71
CA GLN A 90 9.69 -1.89 17.21
C GLN A 90 9.40 -2.78 16.00
N ASP A 91 10.38 -3.00 15.11
CA ASP A 91 10.28 -4.00 14.04
C ASP A 91 9.96 -5.39 14.61
N ALA A 92 10.76 -5.86 15.58
CA ALA A 92 10.55 -7.15 16.23
C ALA A 92 9.15 -7.27 16.86
N LYS A 93 8.71 -6.23 17.56
CA LYS A 93 7.38 -6.16 18.16
C LYS A 93 6.28 -6.22 17.10
N ARG A 94 6.37 -5.42 16.04
CA ARG A 94 5.39 -5.39 14.93
C ARG A 94 5.27 -6.74 14.24
N LEU A 95 6.38 -7.42 13.96
CA LEU A 95 6.33 -8.77 13.39
C LEU A 95 5.65 -9.76 14.33
N LYS A 96 5.92 -9.68 15.65
CA LYS A 96 5.26 -10.53 16.63
C LYS A 96 3.75 -10.26 16.64
N ASP A 97 3.34 -9.01 16.73
CA ASP A 97 1.93 -8.61 16.74
C ASP A 97 1.22 -9.03 15.44
N PHE A 98 1.92 -9.01 14.30
CA PHE A 98 1.38 -9.47 13.01
C PHE A 98 1.05 -10.97 13.04
N LYS A 99 1.98 -11.78 13.56
CA LYS A 99 1.78 -13.23 13.72
C LYS A 99 0.64 -13.57 14.68
N ASP A 100 0.30 -12.64 15.58
CA ASP A 100 -0.74 -12.82 16.57
C ASP A 100 -2.14 -12.36 16.08
N LEU A 101 -2.24 -11.77 14.88
CA LEU A 101 -3.52 -11.38 14.27
C LEU A 101 -4.50 -12.56 14.25
N LYS A 102 -5.77 -12.28 14.54
CA LYS A 102 -6.87 -13.26 14.60
C LYS A 102 -7.88 -13.12 13.48
N GLU A 103 -7.82 -12.00 12.77
CA GLU A 103 -8.74 -11.62 11.71
C GLU A 103 -7.91 -11.18 10.51
N THR A 104 -8.37 -11.56 9.32
CA THR A 104 -7.74 -11.13 8.07
C THR A 104 -8.05 -9.65 7.82
N PRO A 105 -7.03 -8.78 7.71
CA PRO A 105 -7.25 -7.36 7.49
C PRO A 105 -7.82 -7.11 6.10
N LYS A 106 -8.71 -6.13 5.95
CA LYS A 106 -9.28 -5.79 4.62
C LYS A 106 -8.22 -5.26 3.66
N TYR A 107 -7.31 -4.42 4.15
CA TYR A 107 -6.17 -3.90 3.42
C TYR A 107 -4.90 -4.17 4.21
N LEU A 108 -3.84 -4.56 3.51
CA LEU A 108 -2.57 -4.95 4.11
C LEU A 108 -1.41 -4.35 3.32
N LEU A 109 -0.67 -3.43 3.94
CA LEU A 109 0.58 -2.88 3.40
C LEU A 109 1.75 -3.83 3.65
N GLY A 110 2.64 -3.92 2.66
CA GLY A 110 3.91 -4.64 2.75
C GLY A 110 4.97 -3.90 3.57
N PHE A 111 6.23 -4.31 3.37
CA PHE A 111 7.37 -3.80 4.14
C PHE A 111 7.62 -2.30 3.93
N ASN A 112 8.01 -1.61 5.00
CA ASN A 112 8.28 -0.17 5.00
C ASN A 112 9.73 0.12 4.63
N GLU A 113 10.00 0.60 3.42
CA GLU A 113 11.36 1.00 3.00
C GLU A 113 12.42 -0.09 3.21
N PRO A 114 12.22 -1.32 2.70
CA PRO A 114 13.22 -2.38 2.82
C PRO A 114 14.56 -2.04 2.15
N ASP A 115 14.57 -1.04 1.25
CA ASP A 115 15.73 -0.52 0.54
C ASP A 115 16.58 0.50 1.35
N CYS A 116 16.12 0.93 2.53
CA CYS A 116 16.86 1.80 3.45
C CYS A 116 17.26 1.09 4.75
N SER A 117 18.33 1.58 5.42
CA SER A 117 19.03 0.84 6.49
C SER A 117 18.94 1.41 7.92
N ALA A 118 18.04 2.35 8.18
CA ALA A 118 17.97 3.00 9.50
C ALA A 118 17.13 2.18 10.51
N ARG A 119 17.73 1.82 11.65
CA ARG A 119 17.10 1.02 12.72
C ARG A 119 15.80 1.65 13.22
N ASP A 120 14.70 0.88 13.25
CA ASP A 120 13.34 1.31 13.60
C ASP A 120 12.79 2.51 12.78
N VAL A 121 13.43 2.84 11.65
CA VAL A 121 13.01 3.91 10.72
C VAL A 121 12.61 3.32 9.37
N SER A 122 13.43 2.41 8.84
CA SER A 122 13.18 1.67 7.60
C SER A 122 13.41 0.17 7.85
N SER A 123 12.73 -0.71 7.14
CA SER A 123 12.70 -2.13 7.50
C SER A 123 13.98 -2.90 7.19
N HIS A 124 14.81 -2.37 6.29
CA HIS A 124 16.11 -2.91 5.88
C HIS A 124 16.10 -4.43 5.62
N ILE A 125 15.55 -4.84 4.49
CA ILE A 125 15.39 -6.26 4.15
C ILE A 125 15.94 -6.50 2.75
N SER A 126 16.81 -7.49 2.58
CA SER A 126 17.23 -7.90 1.24
C SER A 126 16.07 -8.51 0.46
N VAL A 127 16.08 -8.43 -0.88
CA VAL A 127 15.07 -9.11 -1.72
C VAL A 127 15.00 -10.61 -1.39
N LYS A 128 16.17 -11.25 -1.21
CA LYS A 128 16.28 -12.68 -0.87
C LYS A 128 15.53 -13.03 0.42
N ASP A 129 15.60 -12.16 1.43
CA ASP A 129 14.96 -12.41 2.72
C ASP A 129 13.49 -11.96 2.73
N ALA A 130 13.13 -10.98 1.91
CA ALA A 130 11.76 -10.48 1.82
C ALA A 130 10.80 -11.47 1.12
N VAL A 131 11.25 -12.19 0.10
CA VAL A 131 10.42 -13.19 -0.61
C VAL A 131 9.82 -14.25 0.32
N PRO A 132 10.62 -14.98 1.13
CA PRO A 132 10.04 -15.98 2.03
C PRO A 132 9.14 -15.36 3.10
N LEU A 133 9.40 -14.12 3.54
CA LEU A 133 8.51 -13.41 4.47
C LEU A 133 7.17 -13.06 3.82
N TRP A 134 7.20 -12.57 2.58
CA TRP A 134 6.01 -12.25 1.79
C TRP A 134 5.14 -13.50 1.58
N ASN A 135 5.73 -14.58 1.06
CA ASN A 135 5.01 -15.83 0.83
C ASN A 135 4.49 -16.44 2.13
N LYS A 136 5.21 -16.30 3.25
CA LYS A 136 4.81 -16.86 4.54
C LYS A 136 3.71 -16.07 5.24
N TYR A 137 3.70 -14.74 5.14
CA TYR A 137 2.84 -13.89 5.98
C TYR A 137 1.86 -13.02 5.20
N ILE A 138 2.22 -12.50 4.02
CA ILE A 138 1.33 -11.63 3.22
C ILE A 138 0.40 -12.46 2.33
N VAL A 139 0.95 -13.48 1.65
CA VAL A 139 0.17 -14.30 0.71
C VAL A 139 -1.01 -15.02 1.37
N PRO A 140 -0.90 -15.60 2.59
CA PRO A 140 -2.05 -16.19 3.25
C PRO A 140 -3.19 -15.20 3.49
N GLU A 141 -2.89 -13.96 3.90
CA GLU A 141 -3.89 -12.91 4.09
C GLU A 141 -4.52 -12.50 2.74
N ALA A 142 -3.70 -12.38 1.69
CA ALA A 142 -4.19 -12.14 0.33
C ALA A 142 -5.13 -13.25 -0.18
N ASN A 143 -4.89 -14.50 0.22
CA ASN A 143 -5.74 -15.64 -0.13
C ASN A 143 -7.03 -15.66 0.70
N ASN A 144 -6.98 -15.14 1.93
CA ASN A 144 -8.13 -14.97 2.80
C ASN A 144 -8.96 -13.70 2.50
N GLY A 145 -8.53 -12.89 1.53
CA GLY A 145 -9.32 -11.78 0.98
C GLY A 145 -8.77 -10.38 1.25
N SER A 146 -7.61 -10.25 1.89
CA SER A 146 -6.92 -8.95 1.98
C SER A 146 -6.60 -8.40 0.59
N ILE A 147 -6.78 -7.09 0.43
CA ILE A 147 -6.21 -6.34 -0.69
C ILE A 147 -4.80 -5.92 -0.27
N VAL A 148 -3.79 -6.44 -0.96
CA VAL A 148 -2.39 -6.31 -0.54
C VAL A 148 -1.62 -5.24 -1.32
N GLY A 149 -0.94 -4.36 -0.58
CA GLY A 149 -0.03 -3.35 -1.11
C GLY A 149 1.39 -3.88 -1.23
N SER A 150 2.13 -3.45 -2.25
CA SER A 150 3.57 -3.72 -2.33
C SER A 150 4.34 -3.17 -1.12
N PRO A 151 5.59 -3.59 -0.89
CA PRO A 151 6.53 -2.79 -0.12
C PRO A 151 6.69 -1.38 -0.72
N SER A 152 6.92 -0.37 0.12
CA SER A 152 7.15 1.03 -0.29
C SER A 152 8.63 1.37 -0.24
N MET A 153 9.17 2.04 -1.27
CA MET A 153 10.63 2.27 -1.40
C MET A 153 11.03 3.67 -0.92
N CYS A 154 12.08 3.77 -0.13
CA CYS A 154 12.65 5.08 0.27
C CYS A 154 13.34 5.80 -0.90
N THR A 155 13.82 5.03 -1.89
CA THR A 155 14.51 5.53 -3.09
C THR A 155 13.55 6.09 -4.15
N GLN A 156 12.23 6.02 -3.93
CA GLN A 156 11.20 6.60 -4.80
C GLN A 156 11.38 6.12 -6.26
N LYS A 157 11.23 6.99 -7.28
CA LYS A 157 11.46 6.61 -8.69
C LYS A 157 12.83 5.99 -9.02
N ASP A 158 13.82 6.11 -8.15
CA ASP A 158 15.18 5.59 -8.36
C ASP A 158 15.34 4.16 -7.82
N GLU A 159 14.23 3.52 -7.42
CA GLU A 159 14.23 2.16 -6.88
C GLU A 159 14.66 1.08 -7.88
N SER A 160 15.45 0.14 -7.36
CA SER A 160 15.73 -1.15 -7.99
C SER A 160 15.19 -2.34 -7.17
N TRP A 161 14.97 -2.14 -5.87
CA TRP A 161 14.62 -3.22 -4.95
C TRP A 161 13.25 -3.83 -5.28
N LEU A 162 12.21 -3.00 -5.51
CA LEU A 162 10.87 -3.50 -5.78
C LEU A 162 10.82 -4.19 -7.14
N ASN A 163 11.58 -3.69 -8.10
CA ASN A 163 11.75 -4.31 -9.41
C ASN A 163 12.36 -5.71 -9.31
N ASP A 164 13.40 -5.86 -8.50
CA ASP A 164 14.07 -7.14 -8.34
C ASP A 164 13.23 -8.11 -7.50
N PHE A 165 12.48 -7.61 -6.52
CA PHE A 165 11.47 -8.36 -5.77
C PHE A 165 10.33 -8.86 -6.67
N ASN A 166 9.83 -8.04 -7.59
CA ASN A 166 8.77 -8.42 -8.54
C ASN A 166 9.17 -9.55 -9.49
N LYS A 167 10.47 -9.73 -9.74
CA LYS A 167 11.01 -10.79 -10.59
C LYS A 167 11.19 -12.12 -9.85
N GLN A 168 11.00 -12.14 -8.53
CA GLN A 168 11.13 -13.35 -7.73
C GLN A 168 9.86 -14.21 -7.79
N ALA A 169 9.97 -15.46 -7.30
CA ALA A 169 8.84 -16.38 -7.18
C ALA A 169 7.94 -16.01 -6.00
N LEU A 170 7.08 -15.01 -6.19
CA LEU A 170 6.01 -14.68 -5.26
C LEU A 170 4.82 -15.61 -5.51
N ASP A 171 4.34 -16.28 -4.48
CA ASP A 171 3.17 -17.18 -4.60
C ASP A 171 1.90 -16.41 -5.00
N LYS A 172 1.84 -15.13 -4.64
CA LYS A 172 0.87 -14.16 -5.13
C LYS A 172 1.50 -12.77 -5.19
N SER A 173 1.24 -12.04 -6.28
CA SER A 173 1.67 -10.65 -6.43
C SER A 173 0.76 -9.69 -5.64
N TRP A 174 1.16 -8.43 -5.51
CA TRP A 174 0.35 -7.40 -4.83
C TRP A 174 -0.82 -6.90 -5.70
N ASP A 175 -1.81 -6.26 -5.09
CA ASP A 175 -2.99 -5.70 -5.76
C ASP A 175 -2.80 -4.22 -6.14
N PHE A 176 -2.13 -3.44 -5.27
CA PHE A 176 -1.79 -2.03 -5.51
C PHE A 176 -0.34 -1.71 -5.14
N THR A 177 0.26 -0.75 -5.82
CA THR A 177 1.65 -0.35 -5.56
C THR A 177 1.67 0.77 -4.51
N ALA A 178 2.26 0.50 -3.35
CA ALA A 178 2.46 1.49 -2.30
C ALA A 178 3.75 2.28 -2.58
N ILE A 179 3.68 3.61 -2.48
CA ILE A 179 4.81 4.51 -2.75
C ILE A 179 4.93 5.56 -1.65
N HIS A 180 6.17 5.99 -1.37
CA HIS A 180 6.46 7.18 -0.59
C HIS A 180 6.85 8.32 -1.54
N VAL A 181 6.39 9.53 -1.26
CA VAL A 181 6.63 10.71 -2.12
C VAL A 181 7.19 11.86 -1.29
N TYR A 182 8.49 12.08 -1.40
CA TYR A 182 9.23 13.13 -0.71
C TYR A 182 9.92 14.01 -1.74
N LYS A 183 9.26 15.12 -2.13
CA LYS A 183 9.65 15.98 -3.26
C LYS A 183 9.44 17.45 -2.98
N LEU A 184 10.24 18.32 -3.60
CA LEU A 184 10.07 19.78 -3.48
C LEU A 184 8.91 20.35 -4.30
N ASN A 185 8.50 19.68 -5.38
CA ASN A 185 7.53 20.21 -6.32
C ASN A 185 6.74 19.10 -7.03
N MET A 186 5.65 19.50 -7.68
CA MET A 186 4.74 18.56 -8.35
C MET A 186 5.33 17.85 -9.56
N THR A 187 6.37 18.40 -10.20
CA THR A 187 7.12 17.69 -11.26
C THR A 187 7.79 16.44 -10.68
N GLY A 188 8.40 16.55 -9.49
CA GLY A 188 8.96 15.41 -8.78
C GLY A 188 7.89 14.40 -8.37
N VAL A 189 6.76 14.88 -7.83
CA VAL A 189 5.62 14.02 -7.44
C VAL A 189 5.09 13.23 -8.63
N GLN A 190 4.87 13.90 -9.76
CA GLN A 190 4.39 13.26 -10.98
C GLN A 190 5.41 12.26 -11.54
N ALA A 191 6.70 12.55 -11.45
CA ALA A 191 7.75 11.63 -11.91
C ALA A 191 7.76 10.31 -11.12
N ASP A 192 7.50 10.34 -9.80
CA ASP A 192 7.33 9.11 -9.03
C ASP A 192 6.08 8.34 -9.47
N ILE A 193 4.93 9.01 -9.58
CA ILE A 193 3.68 8.38 -10.03
C ILE A 193 3.86 7.72 -11.40
N ASP A 194 4.46 8.43 -12.36
CA ASP A 194 4.70 7.93 -13.71
C ASP A 194 5.66 6.74 -13.70
N HIS A 195 6.70 6.77 -12.88
CA HIS A 195 7.64 5.65 -12.74
C HIS A 195 6.91 4.38 -12.32
N TYR A 196 6.18 4.43 -11.19
CA TYR A 196 5.53 3.25 -10.63
C TYR A 196 4.37 2.76 -11.50
N TRP A 197 3.58 3.67 -12.07
CA TRP A 197 2.51 3.30 -12.99
C TRP A 197 3.06 2.63 -14.25
N ASN A 198 4.10 3.21 -14.86
CA ASN A 198 4.67 2.67 -16.09
C ASN A 198 5.35 1.32 -15.90
N LYS A 199 5.94 1.08 -14.72
CA LYS A 199 6.66 -0.14 -14.41
C LYS A 199 5.76 -1.29 -13.96
N TYR A 200 4.77 -1.00 -13.11
CA TYR A 200 3.98 -2.04 -12.44
C TYR A 200 2.54 -2.16 -12.93
N LYS A 201 2.00 -1.15 -13.62
CA LYS A 201 0.65 -1.14 -14.22
C LYS A 201 -0.45 -1.57 -13.25
N LYS A 202 -0.32 -1.14 -11.99
CA LYS A 202 -1.27 -1.36 -10.90
C LYS A 202 -1.66 -0.02 -10.27
N PRO A 203 -2.86 0.09 -9.69
CA PRO A 203 -3.27 1.29 -8.97
C PRO A 203 -2.27 1.63 -7.85
N ILE A 204 -2.13 2.91 -7.55
CA ILE A 204 -1.12 3.45 -6.64
C ILE A 204 -1.76 3.95 -5.36
N TRP A 205 -1.13 3.63 -4.23
CA TRP A 205 -1.37 4.26 -2.95
C TRP A 205 -0.14 5.06 -2.54
N VAL A 206 -0.29 6.36 -2.34
CA VAL A 206 0.76 7.21 -1.77
C VAL A 206 0.69 7.09 -0.25
N THR A 207 1.36 6.10 0.32
CA THR A 207 1.22 5.77 1.74
C THR A 207 1.91 6.78 2.64
N GLU A 208 2.91 7.50 2.14
CA GLU A 208 3.50 8.65 2.81
C GLU A 208 3.81 9.74 1.79
N PHE A 209 3.61 10.99 2.16
CA PHE A 209 4.12 12.11 1.37
C PHE A 209 4.64 13.24 2.25
N GLY A 210 5.59 14.02 1.72
CA GLY A 210 6.14 15.20 2.38
C GLY A 210 6.86 16.17 1.44
N CYS A 211 6.84 17.46 1.80
CA CYS A 211 7.65 18.47 1.11
C CYS A 211 9.12 18.34 1.56
N VAL A 212 9.97 17.79 0.69
CA VAL A 212 11.37 17.47 1.00
C VAL A 212 12.27 17.73 -0.20
N ASP A 213 13.44 18.32 0.02
CA ASP A 213 14.58 18.29 -0.89
C ASP A 213 15.30 16.95 -0.76
N ASP A 214 14.86 15.98 -1.56
CA ASP A 214 15.40 14.62 -1.62
C ASP A 214 16.77 14.55 -2.29
N GLN A 215 17.13 15.55 -3.10
CA GLN A 215 18.38 15.56 -3.87
C GLN A 215 19.55 16.19 -3.09
N ASN A 216 19.27 17.09 -2.13
CA ASN A 216 20.30 17.79 -1.35
C ASN A 216 20.30 17.41 0.13
N GLY A 217 20.34 16.11 0.41
CA GLY A 217 20.52 15.56 1.76
C GLY A 217 19.23 15.39 2.56
N PHE A 218 18.10 15.13 1.87
CA PHE A 218 16.78 14.87 2.47
C PHE A 218 16.36 15.97 3.46
N LYS A 219 16.26 17.21 2.97
CA LYS A 219 15.93 18.37 3.80
C LYS A 219 14.46 18.72 3.70
N ALA A 220 13.73 18.55 4.78
CA ALA A 220 12.33 18.93 4.84
C ALA A 220 12.14 20.43 4.61
N CYS A 221 11.06 20.79 3.90
CA CYS A 221 10.65 22.18 3.74
C CYS A 221 10.35 22.79 5.12
N THR A 222 10.78 24.03 5.33
CA THR A 222 10.58 24.75 6.59
C THR A 222 9.77 26.04 6.44
N ASP A 223 9.68 26.58 5.22
CA ASP A 223 8.85 27.75 4.93
C ASP A 223 7.37 27.33 4.89
N GLN A 224 6.58 27.88 5.79
CA GLN A 224 5.18 27.51 5.95
C GLN A 224 4.32 27.85 4.71
N LYS A 225 4.62 28.93 3.98
CA LYS A 225 3.88 29.27 2.76
C LYS A 225 4.16 28.27 1.65
N VAL A 226 5.42 27.85 1.52
CA VAL A 226 5.83 26.80 0.58
C VAL A 226 5.13 25.49 0.92
N ILE A 227 5.16 25.08 2.19
CA ILE A 227 4.49 23.84 2.66
C ILE A 227 2.99 23.89 2.38
N ASN A 228 2.33 25.00 2.74
CA ASN A 228 0.89 25.13 2.53
C ASN A 228 0.51 25.02 1.05
N GLN A 229 1.29 25.65 0.17
CA GLN A 229 1.04 25.57 -1.27
C GLN A 229 1.29 24.16 -1.80
N TRP A 230 2.38 23.53 -1.37
CA TRP A 230 2.72 22.17 -1.73
C TRP A 230 1.62 21.18 -1.32
N ILE A 231 1.07 21.30 -0.10
CA ILE A 231 -0.02 20.42 0.38
C ILE A 231 -1.26 20.56 -0.52
N ARG A 232 -1.65 21.80 -0.84
CA ARG A 232 -2.80 22.06 -1.73
C ARG A 232 -2.59 21.44 -3.11
N ASP A 233 -1.41 21.65 -3.69
CA ASP A 233 -1.10 21.17 -5.04
C ASP A 233 -1.02 19.63 -5.09
N ALA A 234 -0.44 19.01 -4.06
CA ALA A 234 -0.34 17.56 -3.95
C ALA A 234 -1.72 16.89 -3.82
N VAL A 235 -2.58 17.42 -2.93
CA VAL A 235 -3.96 16.92 -2.77
C VAL A 235 -4.74 17.06 -4.08
N ASP A 236 -4.70 18.23 -4.70
CA ASP A 236 -5.38 18.46 -5.98
C ASP A 236 -4.89 17.51 -7.09
N LEU A 237 -3.58 17.20 -7.12
CA LEU A 237 -2.99 16.24 -8.06
C LEU A 237 -3.48 14.82 -7.77
N PHE A 238 -3.38 14.36 -6.53
CA PHE A 238 -3.76 12.99 -6.15
C PHE A 238 -5.25 12.71 -6.37
N GLU A 239 -6.11 13.69 -6.11
CA GLU A 239 -7.55 13.56 -6.35
C GLU A 239 -7.89 13.46 -7.84
N LYS A 240 -7.23 14.27 -8.67
CA LYS A 240 -7.46 14.29 -10.14
C LYS A 240 -6.78 13.15 -10.89
N ASN A 241 -5.76 12.51 -10.30
CA ASN A 241 -5.02 11.43 -10.96
C ASN A 241 -5.79 10.10 -10.86
N GLU A 242 -6.10 9.49 -12.01
CA GLU A 242 -6.88 8.24 -12.09
C GLU A 242 -6.12 6.99 -11.63
N HIS A 243 -4.78 7.04 -11.61
CA HIS A 243 -3.95 5.92 -11.16
C HIS A 243 -3.81 5.88 -9.63
N ILE A 244 -4.10 6.99 -8.95
CA ILE A 244 -4.02 7.10 -7.49
C ILE A 244 -5.38 6.75 -6.88
N LEU A 245 -5.41 5.70 -6.05
CA LEU A 245 -6.61 5.29 -5.32
C LEU A 245 -6.61 5.71 -3.85
N ALA A 246 -5.45 6.09 -3.32
CA ALA A 246 -5.32 6.50 -1.94
C ALA A 246 -4.06 7.35 -1.72
N TYR A 247 -4.10 8.29 -0.80
CA TYR A 247 -2.92 9.04 -0.35
C TYR A 247 -3.01 9.39 1.14
N ALA A 248 -1.88 9.42 1.86
CA ALA A 248 -1.88 9.66 3.29
C ALA A 248 -0.82 10.69 3.71
N TYR A 249 -1.27 11.72 4.45
CA TYR A 249 -0.38 12.70 5.06
C TYR A 249 0.38 12.03 6.21
N THR A 250 1.72 12.11 6.20
CA THR A 250 2.54 11.48 7.25
C THR A 250 2.82 12.42 8.42
N ASP A 251 2.62 11.91 9.63
CA ASP A 251 3.20 12.46 10.85
C ASP A 251 4.52 11.78 11.26
N GLY A 252 5.02 10.89 10.40
CA GLY A 252 6.27 10.14 10.54
C GLY A 252 7.52 11.03 10.55
N GLY A 253 8.62 10.44 11.03
CA GLY A 253 9.81 11.15 11.52
C GLY A 253 10.55 12.02 10.49
N GLY A 254 11.38 12.94 11.02
CA GLY A 254 12.40 13.66 10.23
C GLY A 254 11.94 14.89 9.45
N LEU A 255 10.63 15.16 9.34
CA LEU A 255 10.09 16.24 8.49
C LEU A 255 10.03 17.64 9.15
N GLY A 256 10.53 17.75 10.38
CA GLY A 256 10.59 19.03 11.10
C GLY A 256 9.23 19.52 11.62
N LYS A 257 9.27 20.57 12.45
CA LYS A 257 8.09 21.08 13.17
C LYS A 257 7.05 21.72 12.26
N ALA A 258 7.49 22.33 11.15
CA ALA A 258 6.58 22.98 10.21
C ALA A 258 5.69 21.95 9.48
N TRP A 259 6.15 20.72 9.31
CA TRP A 259 5.36 19.66 8.68
C TRP A 259 4.37 18.97 9.62
N LEU A 260 4.63 18.89 10.93
CA LEU A 260 3.76 18.15 11.84
C LEU A 260 2.29 18.62 11.74
N PRO A 261 1.30 17.72 11.66
CA PRO A 261 -0.10 18.11 11.43
C PRO A 261 -0.79 18.67 12.67
N THR A 262 -0.21 18.49 13.86
CA THR A 262 -0.70 19.07 15.10
C THR A 262 0.42 19.84 15.80
N ASN A 263 0.07 20.62 16.81
CA ASN A 263 1.02 21.05 17.84
C ASN A 263 1.70 19.84 18.53
N ASN A 264 2.78 20.11 19.28
CA ASN A 264 3.65 19.08 19.85
C ASN A 264 2.90 18.05 20.73
N ASP A 265 1.91 18.50 21.49
CA ASP A 265 1.09 17.69 22.39
C ASP A 265 -0.14 17.03 21.70
N GLY A 266 -0.37 17.29 20.41
CA GLY A 266 -1.44 16.63 19.66
C GLY A 266 -2.85 17.20 19.90
N THR A 267 -2.97 18.28 20.68
CA THR A 267 -4.27 18.80 21.14
C THR A 267 -4.95 19.71 20.12
N THR A 268 -4.22 20.27 19.16
CA THR A 268 -4.76 21.16 18.13
C THR A 268 -4.04 20.99 16.79
N LEU A 269 -4.75 21.21 15.67
CA LEU A 269 -4.13 21.23 14.36
C LEU A 269 -3.10 22.36 14.23
N SER A 270 -1.96 22.05 13.63
CA SER A 270 -0.98 23.03 13.15
C SER A 270 -1.50 23.75 11.90
N GLU A 271 -0.74 24.72 11.39
CA GLU A 271 -1.08 25.36 10.10
C GLU A 271 -1.04 24.37 8.93
N SER A 272 -0.06 23.46 8.91
CA SER A 272 0.01 22.40 7.90
C SER A 272 -1.16 21.43 8.01
N GLY A 273 -1.55 21.06 9.23
CA GLY A 273 -2.67 20.17 9.43
C GLY A 273 -4.04 20.79 9.11
N LYS A 274 -4.20 22.10 9.34
CA LYS A 274 -5.37 22.86 8.84
C LYS A 274 -5.36 22.94 7.33
N THR A 275 -4.20 23.16 6.72
CA THR A 275 -4.09 23.22 5.26
C THR A 275 -4.44 21.88 4.61
N TYR A 276 -4.02 20.75 5.19
CA TYR A 276 -4.41 19.44 4.69
C TYR A 276 -5.92 19.21 4.83
N LEU A 277 -6.49 19.52 5.99
CA LEU A 277 -7.95 19.46 6.21
C LEU A 277 -8.71 20.29 5.17
N ASP A 278 -8.37 21.58 5.02
CA ASP A 278 -9.02 22.47 4.06
C ASP A 278 -8.89 21.97 2.61
N ALA A 279 -7.77 21.32 2.27
CA ALA A 279 -7.55 20.78 0.94
C ALA A 279 -8.43 19.54 0.67
N ILE A 280 -8.50 18.59 1.60
CA ILE A 280 -9.29 17.36 1.42
C ILE A 280 -10.80 17.61 1.54
N SER A 281 -11.23 18.60 2.33
CA SER A 281 -12.64 18.98 2.46
C SER A 281 -13.26 19.56 1.17
N LYS A 282 -12.45 19.87 0.14
CA LYS A 282 -12.98 20.24 -1.19
C LYS A 282 -13.61 19.06 -1.93
N TYR A 283 -13.24 17.84 -1.57
CA TYR A 283 -13.59 16.62 -2.29
C TYR A 283 -14.61 15.75 -1.54
N HIS A 284 -14.70 15.90 -0.21
CA HIS A 284 -15.58 15.12 0.66
C HIS A 284 -16.06 15.91 1.87
#